data_AF-A0A0N0D754-F1
#
_entry.id   AF-A0A0N0D754-F1
#
_cell.length_a   1.000
_cell.length_b   1.000
_cell.length_c   1.000
_cell.angle_alpha   90.00
_cell.angle_beta   90.00
_cell.angle_gamma   90.00
#
_symmetry.space_group_name_H-M   'P 1'
#
loop_
_entity.id
_entity.type
_entity.pdbx_description
1 polymer ?
#
loop_
_entity_poly.entity_id
_entity_poly.type
_entity_poly.pdbx_seq_one_letter_code
_entity_poly.pdbx_strand_id
1 'polypeptide(L)'
;KVKVEDSLLELVKNKIIIRKKISGVYTYFSKAPKLAKRQEITRKDKVQYSDEEMKPDILINELKAALIIFYSTLDEKQRRLYAGYESLKIGHGGDKRISDLLGLDQRTVAKGRKELLGGDVDLDNVRKSGGGRDQIKKKFQE
;
A
#
# COMPACT_ATOMS: atom_id res chain seq x y z
N LYS A 1 -44.39 15.49 16.71
CA LYS A 1 -43.03 16.04 16.42
C LYS A 1 -42.18 14.89 15.91
N VAL A 2 -41.86 14.84 14.63
CA VAL A 2 -40.97 13.80 14.07
C VAL A 2 -39.53 14.17 14.41
N LYS A 3 -38.75 13.25 14.98
CA LYS A 3 -37.31 13.46 15.18
C LYS A 3 -36.66 13.54 13.79
N VAL A 4 -35.82 14.55 13.57
CA VAL A 4 -35.24 14.87 12.25
C VAL A 4 -34.45 13.69 11.66
N GLU A 5 -33.88 12.84 12.51
CA GLU A 5 -33.16 11.61 12.14
C GLU A 5 -34.05 10.55 11.47
N ASP A 6 -35.32 10.47 11.88
CA ASP A 6 -36.26 9.46 11.38
C ASP A 6 -36.80 9.81 9.98
N SER A 7 -36.82 11.10 9.62
CA SER A 7 -37.38 11.58 8.35
C SER A 7 -36.67 10.99 7.13
N LEU A 8 -35.33 10.90 7.14
CA LEU A 8 -34.59 10.30 6.02
C LEU A 8 -34.78 8.78 5.95
N LEU A 9 -34.88 8.11 7.09
CA LEU A 9 -35.16 6.67 7.14
C LEU A 9 -36.57 6.37 6.62
N GLU A 10 -37.53 7.24 6.92
CA GLU A 10 -38.90 7.15 6.42
C GLU A 10 -38.96 7.35 4.89
N LEU A 11 -38.23 8.32 4.34
CA LEU A 11 -38.11 8.50 2.89
C LEU A 11 -37.45 7.30 2.18
N VAL A 12 -36.52 6.61 2.84
CA VAL A 12 -35.95 5.34 2.35
C VAL A 12 -36.99 4.22 2.40
N LYS A 13 -37.74 4.08 3.50
CA LYS A 13 -38.82 3.09 3.64
C LYS A 13 -39.87 3.27 2.55
N ASN A 14 -40.24 4.51 2.27
CA ASN A 14 -41.19 4.88 1.21
C ASN A 14 -40.58 4.82 -0.21
N LYS A 15 -39.32 4.36 -0.36
CA LYS A 15 -38.61 4.20 -1.64
C LYS A 15 -38.57 5.48 -2.49
N ILE A 16 -38.52 6.63 -1.83
CA ILE A 16 -38.38 7.96 -2.46
C ILE A 16 -36.89 8.26 -2.70
N ILE A 17 -36.04 7.81 -1.78
CA ILE A 17 -34.58 7.95 -1.85
C ILE A 17 -33.91 6.59 -1.61
N ILE A 18 -32.65 6.48 -2.04
CA ILE A 18 -31.82 5.28 -1.90
C ILE A 18 -30.73 5.58 -0.86
N ARG A 19 -30.51 4.67 0.08
CA ARG A 19 -29.42 4.75 1.06
C ARG A 19 -28.31 3.76 0.70
N LYS A 20 -27.06 4.20 0.70
CA LYS A 20 -25.87 3.37 0.47
C LYS A 20 -24.81 3.70 1.51
N LYS A 21 -24.08 2.70 2.01
CA LYS A 21 -22.95 2.92 2.92
C LYS A 21 -21.68 3.16 2.10
N ILE A 22 -21.03 4.30 2.29
CA ILE A 22 -19.79 4.70 1.59
C ILE A 22 -18.80 5.17 2.66
N SER A 23 -17.61 4.58 2.69
CA SER A 23 -16.54 4.94 3.64
C SER A 23 -17.01 5.00 5.10
N GLY A 24 -17.82 4.03 5.54
CA GLY A 24 -18.32 3.95 6.92
C GLY A 24 -19.57 4.77 7.21
N VAL A 25 -19.89 5.79 6.41
CA VAL A 25 -21.03 6.70 6.60
C VAL A 25 -22.19 6.32 5.66
N TYR A 26 -23.43 6.56 6.10
CA TYR A 26 -24.61 6.36 5.24
C TYR A 26 -24.90 7.59 4.40
N THR A 27 -24.87 7.42 3.08
CA THR A 27 -25.13 8.46 2.10
C THR A 27 -26.46 8.20 1.40
N TYR A 28 -27.26 9.25 1.25
CA TYR A 28 -28.59 9.19 0.63
C TYR A 28 -28.56 9.80 -0.78
N PHE A 29 -29.19 9.10 -1.73
CA PHE A 29 -29.23 9.42 -3.16
C PHE A 29 -30.65 9.49 -3.67
N SER A 30 -30.86 10.25 -4.74
CA SER A 30 -32.13 10.21 -5.47
C SER A 30 -32.41 8.81 -6.02
N LYS A 31 -33.68 8.44 -6.16
CA LYS A 31 -34.09 7.21 -6.85
C LYS A 31 -33.80 7.25 -8.35
N ALA A 32 -33.78 8.44 -8.96
CA ALA A 32 -33.57 8.58 -10.40
C ALA A 32 -32.10 8.25 -10.77
N PRO A 33 -31.84 7.23 -11.61
CA PRO A 33 -30.51 6.66 -11.78
C PRO A 33 -29.49 7.64 -12.38
N LYS A 34 -29.90 8.49 -13.32
CA LYS A 34 -29.03 9.54 -13.91
C LYS A 34 -28.61 10.58 -12.86
N LEU A 35 -29.55 11.01 -12.00
CA LEU A 35 -29.28 11.97 -10.94
C LEU A 35 -28.47 11.34 -9.81
N ALA A 36 -28.76 10.09 -9.44
CA ALA A 36 -28.01 9.33 -8.44
C ALA A 36 -26.55 9.17 -8.86
N LYS A 37 -26.30 8.80 -10.13
CA LYS A 37 -24.93 8.66 -10.65
C LYS A 37 -24.18 9.99 -10.65
N ARG A 38 -24.84 11.09 -11.04
CA ARG A 38 -24.25 12.44 -10.96
C ARG A 38 -23.94 12.83 -9.52
N GLN A 39 -24.86 12.58 -8.59
CA GLN A 39 -24.65 12.81 -7.15
C GLN A 39 -23.51 11.97 -6.59
N GLU A 40 -23.39 10.70 -6.98
CA GLU A 40 -22.32 9.80 -6.53
C GLU A 40 -20.96 10.29 -7.02
N ILE A 41 -20.83 10.70 -8.28
CA ILE A 41 -19.58 11.24 -8.83
C ILE A 41 -19.20 12.54 -8.11
N THR A 42 -20.11 13.51 -8.02
CA THR A 42 -19.84 14.81 -7.38
C THR A 42 -19.55 14.69 -5.88
N ARG A 43 -20.13 13.69 -5.21
CA ARG A 43 -20.01 13.53 -3.75
C ARG A 43 -18.91 12.58 -3.34
N LYS A 44 -18.48 11.61 -4.17
CA LYS A 44 -17.33 10.75 -3.86
C LYS A 44 -16.06 11.57 -3.62
N ASP A 45 -15.84 12.61 -4.41
CA ASP A 45 -14.72 13.53 -4.23
C ASP A 45 -14.89 14.46 -3.01
N LYS A 46 -16.10 14.54 -2.45
CA LYS A 46 -16.46 15.39 -1.30
C LYS A 46 -16.83 14.62 -0.03
N VAL A 47 -16.81 13.28 -0.03
CA VAL A 47 -17.05 12.50 1.19
C VAL A 47 -15.81 12.66 2.06
N GLN A 48 -15.81 13.75 2.83
CA GLN A 48 -14.88 14.03 3.89
C GLN A 48 -15.22 13.11 5.07
N TYR A 49 -14.17 12.54 5.63
CA TYR A 49 -14.19 11.78 6.87
C TYR A 49 -14.64 12.73 7.97
N SER A 50 -15.50 12.26 8.87
CA SER A 50 -16.16 13.11 9.88
C SER A 50 -15.20 13.66 10.94
N ASP A 51 -13.99 13.12 11.03
CA ASP A 51 -12.93 13.59 11.93
C ASP A 51 -11.88 14.37 11.12
N GLU A 52 -11.57 15.60 11.54
CA GLU A 52 -10.51 16.41 10.93
C GLU A 52 -9.13 15.72 10.99
N GLU A 53 -8.94 14.82 11.95
CA GLU A 53 -7.75 13.97 12.13
C GLU A 53 -7.66 12.81 11.11
N MET A 54 -8.73 12.50 10.38
CA MET A 54 -8.80 11.33 9.48
C MET A 54 -9.06 11.72 8.03
N LYS A 55 -8.57 12.88 7.57
CA LYS A 55 -8.53 13.16 6.13
C LYS A 55 -7.69 12.07 5.45
N PRO A 56 -8.19 11.45 4.36
CA PRO A 56 -7.54 10.29 3.75
C PRO A 56 -6.15 10.66 3.27
N ASP A 57 -5.97 11.89 2.79
CA ASP A 57 -4.68 12.39 2.31
C ASP A 57 -3.68 12.62 3.45
N ILE A 58 -4.13 13.06 4.62
CA ILE A 58 -3.27 13.23 5.80
C ILE A 58 -2.83 11.85 6.30
N LEU A 59 -3.77 10.92 6.46
CA LEU A 59 -3.47 9.54 6.85
C LEU A 59 -2.52 8.85 5.86
N ILE A 60 -2.71 9.06 4.55
CA ILE A 60 -1.82 8.53 3.52
C ILE A 60 -0.42 9.16 3.63
N ASN A 61 -0.32 10.45 3.93
CA ASN A 61 0.97 11.13 4.08
C ASN A 61 1.70 10.69 5.36
N GLU A 62 0.99 10.52 6.47
CA GLU A 62 1.54 10.00 7.72
C GLU A 62 2.03 8.56 7.55
N LEU A 63 1.25 7.70 6.89
CA LEU A 63 1.67 6.34 6.57
C LEU A 63 2.90 6.31 5.66
N LYS A 64 2.96 7.19 4.65
CA LYS A 64 4.17 7.34 3.80
C LYS A 64 5.38 7.79 4.63
N ALA A 65 5.21 8.76 5.52
CA ALA A 65 6.28 9.22 6.38
C ALA A 65 6.77 8.12 7.33
N ALA A 66 5.85 7.41 7.99
CA ALA A 66 6.16 6.27 8.84
C ALA A 66 6.87 5.16 8.06
N LEU A 67 6.46 4.90 6.82
CA LEU A 67 7.10 3.95 5.94
C LEU A 67 8.55 4.36 5.61
N ILE A 68 8.80 5.63 5.30
CA ILE A 68 10.16 6.14 5.01
C ILE A 68 11.05 6.01 6.26
N ILE A 69 10.53 6.37 7.44
CA ILE A 69 11.25 6.22 8.71
C ILE A 69 11.58 4.75 8.96
N PHE A 70 10.59 3.86 8.86
CA PHE A 70 10.80 2.41 8.99
C PHE A 70 11.87 1.92 8.02
N TYR A 71 11.76 2.29 6.75
CA TYR A 71 12.71 1.91 5.70
C TYR A 71 14.14 2.38 6.02
N SER A 72 14.31 3.54 6.65
CA SER A 72 15.62 4.02 7.09
C SER A 72 16.24 3.19 8.21
N THR A 73 15.45 2.45 8.99
CA THR A 73 15.97 1.56 10.05
C THR A 73 16.48 0.22 9.52
N LEU A 74 16.09 -0.15 8.29
CA LEU A 74 16.48 -1.40 7.67
C LEU A 74 17.93 -1.37 7.19
N ASP A 75 18.59 -2.52 7.24
CA ASP A 75 19.89 -2.72 6.60
C ASP A 75 19.77 -2.80 5.06
N GLU A 76 20.91 -2.77 4.35
CA GLU A 76 20.94 -2.77 2.88
C GLU A 76 20.29 -4.00 2.24
N LYS A 77 20.36 -5.16 2.89
CA LYS A 77 19.72 -6.39 2.39
C LYS A 77 18.22 -6.34 2.61
N GLN A 78 17.78 -6.01 3.81
CA GLN A 78 16.38 -5.85 4.18
C GLN A 78 15.70 -4.79 3.29
N ARG A 79 16.35 -3.65 3.07
CA ARG A 79 15.90 -2.59 2.16
C ARG A 79 15.62 -3.11 0.75
N ARG A 80 16.58 -3.83 0.17
CA ARG A 80 16.45 -4.43 -1.15
C ARG A 80 15.30 -5.43 -1.24
N LEU A 81 15.20 -6.33 -0.26
CA LEU A 81 14.15 -7.35 -0.21
C LEU A 81 12.78 -6.70 -0.02
N TYR A 82 12.66 -5.73 0.89
CA TYR A 82 11.44 -4.99 1.13
C TYR A 82 10.95 -4.26 -0.13
N ALA A 83 11.84 -3.57 -0.83
CA ALA A 83 11.50 -2.91 -2.10
C ALA A 83 11.03 -3.93 -3.15
N GLY A 84 11.70 -5.09 -3.25
CA GLY A 84 11.29 -6.18 -4.14
C GLY A 84 9.90 -6.74 -3.81
N TYR A 85 9.60 -6.90 -2.52
CA TYR A 85 8.30 -7.36 -2.02
C TYR A 85 7.18 -6.36 -2.32
N GLU A 86 7.39 -5.06 -2.09
CA GLU A 86 6.40 -4.03 -2.42
C GLU A 86 6.20 -3.91 -3.94
N SER A 87 7.26 -4.10 -4.74
CA SER A 87 7.08 -4.19 -6.19
C SER A 87 6.23 -5.39 -6.62
N LEU A 88 6.35 -6.54 -5.94
CA LEU A 88 5.53 -7.72 -6.25
C LEU A 88 4.05 -7.46 -5.99
N LYS A 89 3.72 -6.80 -4.88
CA LYS A 89 2.34 -6.41 -4.57
C LYS A 89 1.72 -5.52 -5.66
N ILE A 90 2.50 -4.59 -6.20
CA ILE A 90 2.03 -3.64 -7.21
C ILE A 90 1.92 -4.30 -8.60
N GLY A 91 2.80 -5.24 -8.93
CA GLY A 91 2.84 -5.90 -10.22
C GLY A 91 3.53 -5.06 -11.31
N HIS A 92 2.91 -4.91 -12.49
CA HIS A 92 3.53 -4.26 -13.64
C HIS A 92 3.89 -2.79 -13.36
N GLY A 93 5.15 -2.42 -13.60
CA GLY A 93 5.67 -1.08 -13.29
C GLY A 93 5.95 -0.84 -11.80
N GLY A 94 5.79 -1.87 -10.95
CA GLY A 94 6.08 -1.80 -9.51
C GLY A 94 7.52 -1.39 -9.22
N ASP A 95 8.50 -1.94 -9.97
CA ASP A 95 9.92 -1.62 -9.75
C ASP A 95 10.19 -0.12 -9.85
N LYS A 96 9.61 0.53 -10.87
CA LYS A 96 9.79 1.97 -11.11
C LYS A 96 9.11 2.79 -10.00
N ARG A 97 7.86 2.46 -9.67
CA ARG A 97 7.11 3.19 -8.63
C ARG A 97 7.77 3.11 -7.25
N ILE A 98 8.29 1.94 -6.89
CA ILE A 98 8.97 1.73 -5.62
C ILE A 98 10.36 2.38 -5.62
N SER A 99 11.08 2.32 -6.74
CA SER A 99 12.33 3.05 -6.95
C SER A 99 12.14 4.56 -6.74
N ASP A 100 11.12 5.15 -7.36
CA ASP A 100 10.78 6.57 -7.21
C ASP A 100 10.38 6.92 -5.77
N LEU A 101 9.62 6.05 -5.09
CA LEU A 101 9.15 6.28 -3.71
C LEU A 101 10.28 6.21 -2.67
N LEU A 102 11.17 5.21 -2.79
CA LEU A 102 12.20 4.92 -1.80
C LEU A 102 13.58 5.50 -2.16
N GLY A 103 13.70 6.17 -3.31
CA GLY A 103 14.96 6.75 -3.78
C GLY A 103 16.03 5.71 -4.11
N LEU A 104 15.63 4.54 -4.64
CA LEU A 104 16.54 3.44 -4.99
C LEU A 104 16.75 3.34 -6.49
N ASP A 105 17.84 2.70 -6.92
CA ASP A 105 17.97 2.26 -8.31
C ASP A 105 16.94 1.17 -8.63
N GLN A 106 16.26 1.30 -9.77
CA GLN A 106 15.26 0.34 -10.24
C GLN A 106 15.82 -1.08 -10.35
N ARG A 107 17.11 -1.22 -10.68
CA ARG A 107 17.78 -2.53 -10.75
C ARG A 107 17.90 -3.19 -9.38
N THR A 108 18.09 -2.40 -8.32
CA THR A 108 18.15 -2.89 -6.93
C THR A 108 16.80 -3.47 -6.50
N VAL A 109 15.69 -2.80 -6.87
CA VAL A 109 14.33 -3.30 -6.62
C VAL A 109 14.09 -4.62 -7.36
N ALA A 110 14.42 -4.65 -8.66
CA ALA A 110 14.28 -5.85 -9.48
C ALA A 110 15.14 -7.02 -8.97
N LYS A 111 16.34 -6.73 -8.43
CA LYS A 111 17.22 -7.72 -7.80
C LYS A 111 16.57 -8.32 -6.56
N GLY A 112 16.06 -7.49 -5.65
CA GLY A 112 15.34 -7.96 -4.45
C GLY A 112 14.14 -8.84 -4.80
N ARG A 113 13.37 -8.45 -5.82
CA ARG A 113 12.26 -9.27 -6.32
C ARG A 113 12.73 -10.65 -6.83
N LYS A 114 13.82 -10.70 -7.59
CA LYS A 114 14.40 -11.96 -8.06
C LYS A 114 14.91 -12.84 -6.93
N GLU A 115 15.57 -12.23 -5.93
CA GLU A 115 16.04 -12.94 -4.73
C GLU A 115 14.86 -13.59 -3.98
N LEU A 116 13.75 -12.85 -3.79
CA LEU A 116 12.54 -13.37 -3.15
C LEU A 116 11.87 -14.51 -3.94
N LEU A 117 11.71 -14.35 -5.25
CA LEU A 117 11.09 -15.38 -6.10
C LEU A 117 11.99 -16.61 -6.29
N GLY A 118 13.31 -16.41 -6.26
CA GLY A 118 14.30 -17.48 -6.42
C GLY A 118 14.61 -18.23 -5.12
N GLY A 119 14.13 -17.76 -3.96
CA GLY A 119 14.43 -18.37 -2.66
C GLY A 119 15.88 -18.22 -2.20
N ASP A 120 16.68 -17.38 -2.87
CA ASP A 120 18.09 -17.11 -2.54
C ASP A 120 18.20 -16.04 -1.45
N VAL A 121 17.51 -16.27 -0.32
CA VAL A 121 17.47 -15.36 0.82
C VAL A 121 18.06 -16.07 2.04
N ASP A 122 19.34 -15.85 2.28
CA ASP A 122 19.99 -16.25 3.54
C ASP A 122 19.37 -15.44 4.70
N LEU A 123 18.70 -16.07 5.66
CA LEU A 123 18.07 -15.33 6.77
C LEU A 123 19.08 -14.93 7.84
N ASP A 124 20.20 -15.64 7.94
CA ASP A 124 21.14 -15.55 9.05
C ASP A 124 22.27 -14.56 8.75
N ASN A 125 22.61 -14.35 7.47
CA ASN A 125 23.69 -13.44 7.07
C ASN A 125 23.24 -12.27 6.22
N VAL A 126 23.66 -11.06 6.58
CA VAL A 126 23.46 -9.84 5.77
C VAL A 126 24.30 -9.89 4.49
N ARG A 127 25.47 -10.54 4.51
CA ARG A 127 26.36 -10.71 3.36
C ARG A 127 26.45 -12.19 2.98
N LYS A 128 26.60 -12.49 1.68
CA LYS A 128 26.96 -13.86 1.26
C LYS A 128 28.31 -14.25 1.84
N SER A 129 28.51 -15.54 2.11
CA SER A 129 29.81 -16.09 2.49
C SER A 129 30.87 -15.63 1.49
N GLY A 130 31.93 -14.98 1.99
CA GLY A 130 33.05 -14.59 1.14
C GLY A 130 33.70 -15.82 0.51
N GLY A 131 34.21 -15.69 -0.72
CA GLY A 131 34.82 -16.80 -1.47
C GLY A 131 36.09 -17.40 -0.85
N GLY A 132 36.52 -16.92 0.31
CA GLY A 132 37.72 -17.38 1.00
C GLY A 132 38.99 -17.22 0.17
N ARG A 133 40.11 -17.66 0.74
CA ARG A 133 41.34 -17.88 -0.01
C ARG A 133 41.36 -19.38 -0.34
N ASP A 134 41.61 -19.73 -1.60
CA ASP A 134 41.68 -21.15 -2.00
C ASP A 134 42.64 -21.92 -1.08
N GLN A 135 42.21 -23.09 -0.61
CA GLN A 135 43.03 -23.89 0.29
C GLN A 135 44.32 -24.32 -0.43
N ILE A 136 45.46 -24.03 0.20
CA ILE A 136 46.76 -24.50 -0.28
C ILE A 136 46.78 -26.02 -0.16
N LYS A 137 46.65 -26.72 -1.30
CA LYS A 137 46.85 -28.18 -1.35
C LYS A 137 48.29 -28.49 -0.92
N LYS A 138 48.47 -29.13 0.24
CA LYS A 138 49.76 -29.70 0.63
C LYS A 138 50.07 -30.84 -0.35
N LYS A 139 51.15 -30.71 -1.13
CA LYS A 139 51.74 -31.85 -1.84
C LYS A 139 52.47 -32.69 -0.82
N PHE A 140 51.99 -33.91 -0.58
CA PHE A 140 52.83 -34.93 0.06
C PHE A 140 53.89 -35.33 -0.99
N GLN A 141 55.16 -35.15 -0.67
CA GLN A 141 56.26 -35.74 -1.41
C GLN A 141 56.45 -37.16 -0.86
N GLU A 142 56.38 -38.14 -1.75
CA GLU A 142 56.85 -39.52 -1.53
C GLU A 142 58.38 -39.58 -1.61
#